data_AF-A0A958KMW7-F1
#
_entry.id   AF-A0A958KMW7-F1
#
_cell.length_a   1.000
_cell.length_b   1.000
_cell.length_c   1.000
_cell.angle_alpha   90.00
_cell.angle_beta   90.00
_cell.angle_gamma   90.00
#
_symmetry.space_group_name_H-M   'P 1'
#
loop_
_entity.id
_entity.type
_entity.pdbx_description
1 polymer ?
#
loop_
_entity_poly.entity_id
_entity_poly.type
_entity_poly.pdbx_seq_one_letter_code
_entity_poly.pdbx_strand_id
1 'polypeptide(L)'
;MSDAQLLKLRFCDLGVSIEGSVLERRISILHQELDQRGIRFKPHCWLSSEWFAPEDVPGIAIPFYLADPRLRQLEKRQVYEVEGGSQEWCMKLLRHEAGHALDTAYQLYRKKQYRQTFGRASLPYPEHYTPRPNSRSFVLHLDLWYAQAHPVEDFAETFAVWLRYPKRWKVRYRGWKALAKLESVDQMMNEIAGRKALVTSRAKVDPISRLGMTLEEHYEKKRQRFGLIDKAFYDAELRRLFRTDDDKGGVPAAAFLRRKRVQLRSIIARWTGEYPYTIDQILQQMIERSKALELRAVGEDEELFREALTMLSVQVTSNVLAGRRKIPI
;
A
#
# COMPACT_ATOMS: atom_id res chain seq x y z
N MET A 1 -14.52 23.65 3.40
CA MET A 1 -13.93 23.93 2.07
C MET A 1 -14.34 22.86 1.06
N SER A 2 -14.63 23.26 -0.18
CA SER A 2 -14.91 22.34 -1.29
C SER A 2 -13.63 21.64 -1.77
N ASP A 3 -13.75 20.57 -2.58
CA ASP A 3 -12.58 19.87 -3.14
C ASP A 3 -11.75 20.80 -4.02
N ALA A 4 -12.41 21.58 -4.88
CA ALA A 4 -11.75 22.54 -5.76
C ALA A 4 -10.97 23.62 -5.00
N GLN A 5 -11.42 23.99 -3.79
CA GLN A 5 -10.68 24.92 -2.94
C GLN A 5 -9.46 24.25 -2.28
N LEU A 6 -9.61 23.00 -1.80
CA LEU A 6 -8.50 22.26 -1.20
C LEU A 6 -7.39 21.94 -2.20
N LEU A 7 -7.75 21.55 -3.43
CA LEU A 7 -6.80 21.21 -4.48
C LEU A 7 -5.83 22.37 -4.80
N LYS A 8 -6.29 23.62 -4.65
CA LYS A 8 -5.48 24.83 -4.86
C LYS A 8 -4.53 25.16 -3.70
N LEU A 9 -4.67 24.51 -2.54
CA LEU A 9 -3.77 24.73 -1.42
C LEU A 9 -2.44 24.02 -1.64
N ARG A 10 -1.35 24.66 -1.20
CA ARG A 10 -0.04 24.03 -1.07
C ARG A 10 -0.02 23.16 0.19
N PHE A 11 0.81 22.12 0.18
CA PHE A 11 1.02 21.28 1.36
C PHE A 11 1.35 22.09 2.62
N CYS A 12 2.26 23.07 2.50
CA CYS A 12 2.67 23.91 3.62
C CYS A 12 1.56 24.84 4.17
N ASP A 13 0.47 25.05 3.43
CA ASP A 13 -0.65 25.92 3.82
C ASP A 13 -1.82 25.13 4.44
N LEU A 14 -1.73 23.80 4.55
CA LEU A 14 -2.85 22.96 5.01
C LEU A 14 -3.17 23.11 6.50
N GLY A 15 -2.23 23.60 7.32
CA GLY A 15 -2.44 23.80 8.75
C GLY A 15 -2.70 22.53 9.55
N VAL A 16 -2.23 21.37 9.07
CA VAL A 16 -2.43 20.06 9.71
C VAL A 16 -1.26 19.66 10.60
N SER A 17 -1.58 19.00 11.72
CA SER A 17 -0.63 18.51 12.72
C SER A 17 -0.90 17.05 13.09
N ILE A 18 0.10 16.39 13.71
CA ILE A 18 -0.10 15.06 14.29
C ILE A 18 -0.86 15.20 15.60
N GLU A 19 -0.47 16.19 16.41
CA GLU A 19 -1.08 16.56 17.69
C GLU A 19 -2.57 16.87 17.49
N GLY A 20 -3.43 16.27 18.33
CA GLY A 20 -4.89 16.39 18.24
C GLY A 20 -5.53 15.54 17.14
N SER A 21 -4.76 14.86 16.30
CA SER A 21 -5.28 13.98 15.24
C SER A 21 -5.40 12.52 15.69
N VAL A 22 -6.00 11.68 14.84
CA VAL A 22 -6.03 10.22 15.06
C VAL A 22 -4.64 9.58 15.02
N LEU A 23 -3.64 10.25 14.43
CA LEU A 23 -2.27 9.74 14.32
C LEU A 23 -1.57 9.75 15.67
N GLU A 24 -1.79 10.76 16.51
CA GLU A 24 -1.16 10.87 17.83
C GLU A 24 -1.39 9.60 18.68
N ARG A 25 -2.64 9.14 18.76
CA ARG A 25 -2.98 7.90 19.46
C ARG A 25 -2.33 6.67 18.83
N ARG A 26 -2.27 6.60 17.49
CA ARG A 26 -1.70 5.44 16.77
C ARG A 26 -0.18 5.36 16.97
N ILE A 27 0.50 6.50 16.94
CA ILE A 27 1.94 6.61 17.23
C ILE A 27 2.21 6.23 18.68
N SER A 28 1.38 6.69 19.62
CA SER A 28 1.47 6.30 21.04
C SER A 28 1.34 4.78 21.22
N ILE A 29 0.42 4.12 20.52
CA ILE A 29 0.30 2.65 20.53
C ILE A 29 1.59 1.99 20.03
N LEU A 30 2.14 2.44 18.90
CA LEU A 30 3.42 1.92 18.39
C LEU A 30 4.54 2.09 19.43
N HIS A 31 4.66 3.26 20.05
CA HIS A 31 5.67 3.52 21.07
C HIS A 31 5.51 2.60 22.28
N GLN A 32 4.27 2.37 22.72
CA GLN A 32 3.96 1.42 23.80
C GLN A 32 4.33 -0.02 23.42
N GLU A 33 4.06 -0.45 22.18
CA GLU A 33 4.47 -1.77 21.69
C GLU A 33 5.99 -1.95 21.74
N LEU A 34 6.74 -0.90 21.37
CA LEU A 34 8.21 -0.89 21.48
C LEU A 34 8.67 -0.93 22.95
N ASP A 35 7.99 -0.22 23.87
CA ASP A 35 8.32 -0.22 25.30
C ASP A 35 8.12 -1.60 25.93
N GLN A 36 7.02 -2.28 25.58
CA GLN A 36 6.74 -3.64 26.03
C GLN A 36 7.80 -4.65 25.56
N ARG A 37 8.61 -4.29 24.56
CA ARG A 37 9.77 -5.06 24.07
C ARG A 37 11.11 -4.58 24.61
N GLY A 38 11.12 -3.62 25.52
CA GLY A 38 12.35 -3.05 26.06
C GLY A 38 13.14 -2.22 25.04
N ILE A 39 12.53 -1.85 23.90
CA ILE A 39 13.17 -1.01 22.89
C ILE A 39 13.02 0.45 23.31
N ARG A 40 14.13 1.05 23.71
CA ARG A 40 14.19 2.45 24.17
C ARG A 40 14.00 3.46 23.06
N PHE A 41 14.46 3.13 21.86
CA PHE A 41 14.33 4.00 20.70
C PHE A 41 12.86 4.16 20.31
N LYS A 42 12.44 5.43 20.13
CA LYS A 42 11.12 5.80 19.64
C LYS A 42 11.30 6.61 18.35
N PRO A 43 10.86 6.10 17.19
CA PRO A 43 10.91 6.86 15.95
C PRO A 43 10.16 8.18 16.12
N HIS A 44 10.79 9.31 15.77
CA HIS A 44 10.05 10.55 15.61
C HIS A 44 9.23 10.48 14.33
N CYS A 45 8.04 11.08 14.36
CA CYS A 45 7.11 11.06 13.23
C CYS A 45 6.88 12.49 12.73
N TRP A 46 6.66 12.65 11.43
CA TRP A 46 6.25 13.92 10.83
C TRP A 46 5.32 13.70 9.65
N LEU A 47 4.56 14.73 9.28
CA LEU A 47 3.70 14.69 8.11
C LEU A 47 4.51 14.97 6.83
N SER A 48 4.25 14.21 5.78
CA SER A 48 4.82 14.33 4.44
C SER A 48 3.75 13.98 3.38
N SER A 49 4.16 13.83 2.12
CA SER A 49 3.26 13.42 1.02
C SER A 49 2.92 11.93 1.04
N GLU A 50 3.86 11.07 1.45
CA GLU A 50 3.74 9.59 1.41
C GLU A 50 4.36 8.95 2.68
N TRP A 51 4.17 7.63 2.83
CA TRP A 51 4.83 6.84 3.88
C TRP A 51 6.27 6.54 3.48
N PHE A 52 7.23 6.77 4.37
CA PHE A 52 8.60 6.28 4.23
C PHE A 52 9.42 6.48 5.51
N ALA A 53 10.51 5.74 5.64
CA ALA A 53 11.59 5.97 6.59
C ALA A 53 12.88 6.27 5.80
N PRO A 54 13.48 7.46 5.93
CA PRO A 54 14.70 7.79 5.19
C PRO A 54 15.92 7.00 5.68
N GLU A 55 16.81 6.61 4.78
CA GLU A 55 17.97 5.74 5.07
C GLU A 55 18.82 6.22 6.27
N ASP A 56 19.08 7.53 6.39
CA ASP A 56 19.94 8.12 7.43
C ASP A 56 19.18 8.80 8.58
N VAL A 57 17.85 8.74 8.56
CA VAL A 57 17.01 9.38 9.57
C VAL A 57 16.16 8.32 10.26
N PRO A 58 16.41 8.03 11.56
CA PRO A 58 15.66 7.04 12.30
C PRO A 58 14.28 7.60 12.71
N GLY A 59 13.39 7.80 11.74
CA GLY A 59 12.04 8.32 11.94
C GLY A 59 11.12 8.01 10.77
N ILE A 60 9.85 8.39 10.91
CA ILE A 60 8.76 7.97 10.02
C ILE A 60 8.06 9.19 9.42
N ALA A 61 8.06 9.29 8.10
CA ALA A 61 7.20 10.18 7.34
C ALA A 61 5.80 9.55 7.20
N ILE A 62 4.77 10.33 7.48
CA ILE A 62 3.36 9.91 7.46
C ILE A 62 2.59 10.78 6.45
N PRO A 63 1.76 10.22 5.56
CA PRO A 63 0.98 11.00 4.63
C PRO A 63 0.03 11.98 5.34
N PHE A 64 0.05 13.22 4.88
CA PHE A 64 -0.74 14.33 5.39
C PHE A 64 -2.24 14.05 5.49
N TYR A 65 -2.82 13.31 4.53
CA TYR A 65 -4.25 13.04 4.46
C TYR A 65 -4.75 12.17 5.63
N LEU A 66 -3.86 11.54 6.39
CA LEU A 66 -4.24 10.77 7.56
C LEU A 66 -4.53 11.64 8.79
N ALA A 67 -3.96 12.85 8.83
CA ALA A 67 -4.10 13.79 9.94
C ALA A 67 -5.51 14.40 10.03
N ASP A 68 -6.24 14.49 8.90
CA ASP A 68 -7.54 15.17 8.85
C ASP A 68 -8.61 14.37 8.08
N PRO A 69 -9.84 14.22 8.60
CA PRO A 69 -10.91 13.47 7.93
C PRO A 69 -11.31 14.02 6.56
N ARG A 70 -11.24 15.34 6.36
CA ARG A 70 -11.63 16.00 5.10
C ARG A 70 -10.58 15.78 4.02
N LEU A 71 -9.29 15.78 4.39
CA LEU A 71 -8.20 15.40 3.48
C LEU A 71 -8.22 13.90 3.16
N ARG A 72 -8.59 13.05 4.13
CA ARG A 72 -8.81 11.62 3.88
C ARG A 72 -9.91 11.37 2.85
N GLN A 73 -10.99 12.14 2.91
CA GLN A 73 -12.06 12.06 1.91
C GLN A 73 -11.58 12.55 0.55
N LEU A 74 -10.73 13.57 0.50
CA LEU A 74 -10.12 14.05 -0.74
C LEU A 74 -9.23 12.96 -1.36
N GLU A 75 -8.33 12.36 -0.59
CA GLU A 75 -7.48 11.23 -1.02
C GLU A 75 -8.32 10.13 -1.65
N LYS A 76 -9.37 9.69 -0.94
CA LYS A 76 -10.31 8.66 -1.43
C LYS A 76 -11.00 9.06 -2.73
N ARG A 77 -11.28 10.34 -2.97
CA ARG A 77 -11.90 10.82 -4.22
C ARG A 77 -10.89 10.90 -5.37
N GLN A 78 -9.64 11.24 -5.07
CA GLN A 78 -8.60 11.45 -6.07
C GLN A 78 -7.96 10.13 -6.53
N VAL A 79 -7.74 9.18 -5.62
CA VAL A 79 -7.03 7.92 -5.89
C VAL A 79 -7.79 6.66 -5.45
N TYR A 80 -9.06 6.78 -5.04
CA TYR A 80 -9.97 5.66 -4.67
C TYR A 80 -9.60 4.80 -3.46
N GLU A 81 -8.41 5.01 -2.94
CA GLU A 81 -7.85 4.35 -1.78
C GLU A 81 -7.33 5.39 -0.78
N VAL A 82 -7.28 4.98 0.49
CA VAL A 82 -6.60 5.74 1.53
C VAL A 82 -5.68 4.77 2.23
N GLU A 83 -4.43 4.74 1.81
CA GLU A 83 -3.42 3.91 2.43
C GLU A 83 -3.24 4.32 3.91
N GLY A 84 -3.44 3.37 4.83
CA GLY A 84 -3.47 3.65 6.27
C GLY A 84 -4.77 4.32 6.78
N GLY A 85 -5.83 4.36 5.97
CA GLY A 85 -7.09 5.01 6.35
C GLY A 85 -7.80 4.37 7.54
N SER A 86 -7.72 3.03 7.67
CA SER A 86 -8.22 2.30 8.84
C SER A 86 -7.16 2.22 9.94
N GLN A 87 -7.59 2.04 11.19
CA GLN A 87 -6.65 1.85 12.31
C GLN A 87 -5.76 0.63 12.09
N GLU A 88 -6.33 -0.50 11.67
CA GLU A 88 -5.55 -1.72 11.44
C GLU A 88 -4.45 -1.51 10.40
N TRP A 89 -4.80 -0.91 9.25
CA TRP A 89 -3.84 -0.72 8.17
C TRP A 89 -2.79 0.33 8.54
N CYS A 90 -3.19 1.45 9.15
CA CYS A 90 -2.24 2.44 9.65
C CYS A 90 -1.24 1.83 10.62
N MET A 91 -1.70 0.95 11.51
CA MET A 91 -0.82 0.25 12.45
C MET A 91 0.03 -0.83 11.76
N LYS A 92 -0.35 -1.34 10.59
CA LYS A 92 0.55 -2.19 9.80
C LYS A 92 1.71 -1.36 9.24
N LEU A 93 1.39 -0.24 8.59
CA LEU A 93 2.39 0.67 7.99
C LEU A 93 3.33 1.25 9.05
N LEU A 94 2.79 1.77 10.15
CA LEU A 94 3.60 2.29 11.26
C LEU A 94 4.62 1.27 11.79
N ARG A 95 4.24 -0.01 11.90
CA ARG A 95 5.15 -1.06 12.38
C ARG A 95 6.20 -1.43 11.34
N HIS A 96 5.83 -1.39 10.05
CA HIS A 96 6.74 -1.60 8.94
C HIS A 96 7.79 -0.48 8.90
N GLU A 97 7.36 0.78 8.87
CA GLU A 97 8.26 1.94 8.87
C GLU A 97 9.10 2.04 10.15
N ALA A 98 8.55 1.61 11.29
CA ALA A 98 9.33 1.50 12.52
C ALA A 98 10.46 0.47 12.42
N GLY A 99 10.30 -0.58 11.61
CA GLY A 99 11.35 -1.53 11.28
C GLY A 99 12.52 -0.82 10.60
N HIS A 100 12.25 -0.11 9.51
CA HIS A 100 13.26 0.70 8.79
C HIS A 100 13.93 1.73 9.71
N ALA A 101 13.14 2.52 10.45
CA ALA A 101 13.67 3.52 11.37
C ALA A 101 14.58 2.91 12.45
N LEU A 102 14.24 1.71 12.94
CA LEU A 102 15.02 0.99 13.94
C LEU A 102 16.28 0.38 13.33
N ASP A 103 16.22 -0.14 12.10
CA ASP A 103 17.38 -0.59 11.35
C ASP A 103 18.42 0.52 11.22
N THR A 104 18.00 1.72 10.82
CA THR A 104 18.85 2.92 10.79
C THR A 104 19.38 3.30 12.17
N ALA A 105 18.50 3.35 13.19
CA ALA A 105 18.84 3.79 14.54
C ALA A 105 19.98 2.94 15.17
N TYR A 106 19.97 1.64 14.93
CA TYR A 106 20.94 0.69 15.49
C TYR A 106 21.92 0.12 14.45
N GLN A 107 21.84 0.58 13.20
CA GLN A 107 22.62 0.10 12.05
C GLN A 107 22.60 -1.43 11.90
N LEU A 108 21.42 -2.05 12.03
CA LEU A 108 21.30 -3.51 12.07
C LEU A 108 21.72 -4.15 10.74
N TYR A 109 21.49 -3.47 9.62
CA TYR A 109 21.91 -3.86 8.28
C TYR A 109 23.42 -4.13 8.16
N ARG A 110 24.25 -3.57 9.06
CA ARG A 110 25.70 -3.82 9.09
C ARG A 110 26.05 -5.16 9.74
N LYS A 111 25.15 -5.75 10.54
CA LYS A 111 25.41 -7.01 11.25
C LYS A 111 25.52 -8.17 10.28
N LYS A 112 26.46 -9.09 10.55
CA LYS A 112 26.62 -10.35 9.79
C LYS A 112 25.33 -11.17 9.79
N GLN A 113 24.67 -11.26 10.95
CA GLN A 113 23.40 -11.98 11.12
C GLN A 113 22.29 -11.46 10.20
N TYR A 114 22.12 -10.13 10.13
CA TYR A 114 21.18 -9.48 9.22
C TYR A 114 21.42 -9.94 7.78
N ARG A 115 22.66 -9.81 7.31
CA ARG A 115 23.05 -10.16 5.93
C ARG A 115 22.83 -11.63 5.60
N GLN A 116 23.05 -12.53 6.57
CA GLN A 116 22.85 -13.96 6.38
C GLN A 116 21.35 -14.33 6.35
N THR A 117 20.52 -13.55 7.04
CA THR A 117 19.08 -13.80 7.19
C THR A 117 18.27 -13.23 6.03
N PHE A 118 18.54 -11.97 5.67
CA PHE A 118 17.74 -11.19 4.71
C PHE A 118 18.46 -10.96 3.39
N GLY A 119 19.80 -10.86 3.42
CA GLY A 119 20.61 -10.47 2.28
C GLY A 119 21.27 -9.10 2.47
N ARG A 120 21.89 -8.57 1.42
CA ARG A 120 22.60 -7.29 1.48
C ARG A 120 21.58 -6.15 1.37
N ALA A 121 21.60 -5.24 2.35
CA ALA A 121 20.78 -4.02 2.29
C ALA A 121 21.23 -3.06 1.17
N SER A 122 22.50 -3.14 0.76
CA SER A 122 23.07 -2.32 -0.30
C SER A 122 22.72 -2.78 -1.73
N LEU A 123 21.77 -3.71 -1.88
CA LEU A 123 21.30 -4.06 -3.22
C LEU A 123 20.54 -2.85 -3.79
N PRO A 124 20.68 -2.56 -5.09
CA PRO A 124 19.82 -1.59 -5.72
C PRO A 124 18.36 -2.03 -5.59
N TYR A 125 17.48 -1.11 -5.19
CA TYR A 125 16.05 -1.35 -5.23
C TYR A 125 15.65 -1.66 -6.68
N PRO A 126 15.00 -2.80 -6.94
CA PRO A 126 14.53 -3.08 -8.28
C PRO A 126 13.43 -2.09 -8.62
N GLU A 127 13.38 -1.61 -9.86
CA GLU A 127 12.23 -0.81 -10.32
C GLU A 127 10.91 -1.55 -10.11
N HIS A 128 10.98 -2.89 -10.15
CA HIS A 128 9.83 -3.75 -10.00
C HIS A 128 10.17 -5.17 -9.52
N TYR A 129 9.23 -5.85 -8.85
CA TYR A 129 9.40 -7.27 -8.44
C TYR A 129 8.23 -8.18 -8.83
N THR A 130 8.49 -9.50 -8.92
CA THR A 130 7.47 -10.53 -9.14
C THR A 130 7.34 -11.41 -7.89
N PRO A 131 6.25 -11.31 -7.12
CA PRO A 131 6.08 -12.11 -5.92
C PRO A 131 5.88 -13.60 -6.26
N ARG A 132 6.27 -14.47 -5.32
CA ARG A 132 5.97 -15.91 -5.32
C ARG A 132 4.92 -16.19 -4.23
N PRO A 133 3.62 -16.26 -4.57
CA PRO A 133 2.54 -16.34 -3.58
C PRO A 133 2.61 -17.50 -2.60
N ASN A 134 3.07 -18.66 -3.08
CA ASN A 134 3.15 -19.89 -2.31
C ASN A 134 4.45 -20.02 -1.51
N SER A 135 5.32 -18.99 -1.54
CA SER A 135 6.59 -19.02 -0.81
C SER A 135 6.35 -18.94 0.69
N ARG A 136 6.81 -19.98 1.40
CA ARG A 136 6.84 -20.00 2.88
C ARG A 136 8.13 -19.44 3.47
N SER A 137 8.95 -18.76 2.65
CA SER A 137 10.23 -18.19 3.07
C SER A 137 10.13 -16.75 3.57
N PHE A 138 8.96 -16.14 3.46
CA PHE A 138 8.72 -14.75 3.83
C PHE A 138 7.53 -14.66 4.76
N VAL A 139 7.52 -13.63 5.60
CA VAL A 139 6.34 -13.29 6.38
C VAL A 139 5.28 -12.63 5.49
N LEU A 140 4.07 -12.45 6.03
CA LEU A 140 2.96 -11.80 5.36
C LEU A 140 2.40 -10.74 6.32
N HIS A 141 2.73 -9.47 6.07
CA HIS A 141 2.29 -8.35 6.90
C HIS A 141 1.56 -7.29 6.09
N LEU A 142 2.27 -6.61 5.19
CA LEU A 142 1.67 -5.82 4.12
C LEU A 142 1.22 -6.75 2.98
N ASP A 143 0.36 -6.20 2.13
CA ASP A 143 -0.18 -6.96 1.00
C ASP A 143 0.94 -7.21 -0.04
N LEU A 144 0.64 -8.04 -1.03
CA LEU A 144 1.47 -8.22 -2.24
C LEU A 144 2.82 -8.86 -2.02
N TRP A 145 2.91 -9.61 -0.92
CA TRP A 145 4.14 -10.28 -0.53
C TRP A 145 5.32 -9.31 -0.48
N TYR A 146 5.08 -8.09 0.02
CA TYR A 146 6.03 -6.98 -0.02
C TYR A 146 7.41 -7.32 0.58
N ALA A 147 7.45 -8.25 1.54
CA ALA A 147 8.69 -8.84 2.06
C ALA A 147 9.61 -9.46 0.99
N GLN A 148 9.12 -9.73 -0.22
CA GLN A 148 9.90 -10.27 -1.34
C GLN A 148 10.51 -9.18 -2.23
N ALA A 149 10.18 -7.91 -2.02
CA ALA A 149 10.59 -6.81 -2.88
C ALA A 149 12.10 -6.52 -2.74
N HIS A 150 12.60 -6.49 -1.51
CA HIS A 150 13.99 -6.16 -1.19
C HIS A 150 14.40 -6.73 0.17
N PRO A 151 15.69 -7.03 0.45
CA PRO A 151 16.14 -7.47 1.78
C PRO A 151 15.76 -6.53 2.93
N VAL A 152 15.71 -5.22 2.67
CA VAL A 152 15.31 -4.22 3.66
C VAL A 152 13.80 -4.30 3.93
N GLU A 153 12.98 -4.51 2.90
CA GLU A 153 11.54 -4.78 3.08
C GLU A 153 11.27 -6.10 3.81
N ASP A 154 12.03 -7.16 3.52
CA ASP A 154 11.92 -8.45 4.22
C ASP A 154 12.18 -8.31 5.72
N PHE A 155 13.19 -7.51 6.09
CA PHE A 155 13.46 -7.18 7.48
C PHE A 155 12.31 -6.38 8.10
N ALA A 156 11.87 -5.29 7.48
CA ALA A 156 10.81 -4.43 8.02
C ALA A 156 9.49 -5.17 8.20
N GLU A 157 9.10 -5.99 7.22
CA GLU A 157 7.93 -6.87 7.31
C GLU A 157 8.09 -7.90 8.44
N THR A 158 9.25 -8.54 8.54
CA THR A 158 9.54 -9.53 9.60
C THR A 158 9.51 -8.90 10.98
N PHE A 159 10.09 -7.72 11.13
CA PHE A 159 10.03 -6.92 12.35
C PHE A 159 8.59 -6.56 12.72
N ALA A 160 7.78 -6.12 11.76
CA ALA A 160 6.40 -5.74 12.01
C ALA A 160 5.53 -6.92 12.48
N VAL A 161 5.72 -8.11 11.90
CA VAL A 161 5.09 -9.36 12.38
C VAL A 161 5.58 -9.72 13.77
N TRP A 162 6.91 -9.68 13.98
CA TRP A 162 7.51 -9.96 15.27
C TRP A 162 6.90 -9.08 16.34
N LEU A 163 6.83 -7.76 16.12
CA LEU A 163 6.32 -6.76 17.06
C LEU A 163 4.84 -6.97 17.39
N ARG A 164 3.98 -7.13 16.36
CA ARG A 164 2.52 -7.27 16.49
C ARG A 164 2.08 -8.51 17.28
N TYR A 165 2.83 -9.61 17.20
CA TYR A 165 2.39 -10.92 17.71
C TYR A 165 3.38 -11.59 18.69
N PRO A 166 3.76 -10.94 19.81
CA PRO A 166 4.84 -11.38 20.70
C PRO A 166 4.79 -12.85 21.10
N LYS A 167 3.59 -13.39 21.31
CA LYS A 167 3.38 -14.74 21.82
C LYS A 167 2.88 -15.73 20.76
N ARG A 168 2.65 -15.28 19.52
CA ARG A 168 1.92 -16.06 18.51
C ARG A 168 2.66 -16.25 17.19
N TRP A 169 3.71 -15.48 16.89
CA TRP A 169 4.43 -15.61 15.62
C TRP A 169 5.04 -17.01 15.44
N LYS A 170 5.55 -17.64 16.52
CA LYS A 170 6.07 -19.02 16.49
C LYS A 170 5.04 -20.04 16.02
N VAL A 171 3.82 -19.92 16.52
CA VAL A 171 2.71 -20.81 16.15
C VAL A 171 2.24 -20.53 14.73
N ARG A 172 2.10 -19.24 14.37
CA ARG A 172 1.62 -18.81 13.05
C ARG A 172 2.54 -19.25 11.91
N TYR A 173 3.85 -19.21 12.12
CA TYR A 173 4.86 -19.56 11.11
C TYR A 173 5.48 -20.95 11.32
N ARG A 174 4.84 -21.83 12.10
CA ARG A 174 5.35 -23.19 12.32
C ARG A 174 5.49 -23.93 10.98
N GLY A 175 6.69 -24.47 10.72
CA GLY A 175 7.01 -25.18 9.48
C GLY A 175 7.25 -24.28 8.27
N TRP A 176 7.29 -22.96 8.44
CA TRP A 176 7.70 -22.00 7.41
C TRP A 176 9.18 -21.67 7.56
N LYS A 177 9.88 -21.49 6.44
CA LYS A 177 11.28 -21.01 6.45
C LYS A 177 11.39 -19.59 7.03
N ALA A 178 10.32 -18.78 6.92
CA ALA A 178 10.23 -17.46 7.54
C ALA A 178 10.39 -17.48 9.07
N LEU A 179 10.14 -18.62 9.73
CA LEU A 179 10.29 -18.74 11.19
C LEU A 179 11.72 -18.42 11.65
N ALA A 180 12.73 -18.91 10.91
CA ALA A 180 14.13 -18.62 11.22
C ALA A 180 14.46 -17.12 11.13
N LYS A 181 13.78 -16.37 10.24
CA LYS A 181 13.93 -14.91 10.15
C LYS A 181 13.34 -14.21 11.37
N LEU A 182 12.17 -14.66 11.84
CA LEU A 182 11.54 -14.15 13.05
C LEU A 182 12.39 -14.42 14.30
N GLU A 183 13.01 -15.60 14.39
CA GLU A 183 13.96 -15.92 15.46
C GLU A 183 15.22 -15.06 15.40
N SER A 184 15.73 -14.79 14.19
CA SER A 184 16.86 -13.89 13.97
C SER A 184 16.55 -12.45 14.40
N VAL A 185 15.36 -11.94 14.06
CA VAL A 185 14.88 -10.64 14.55
C VAL A 185 14.74 -10.64 16.06
N ASP A 186 14.14 -11.66 16.66
CA ASP A 186 13.98 -11.76 18.11
C ASP A 186 15.34 -11.67 18.83
N GLN A 187 16.35 -12.38 18.33
CA GLN A 187 17.71 -12.29 18.85
C GLN A 187 18.29 -10.87 18.70
N MET A 188 18.22 -10.27 17.51
CA MET A 188 18.75 -8.91 17.28
C MET A 188 18.04 -7.86 18.15
N MET A 189 16.74 -8.01 18.40
CA MET A 189 15.98 -7.10 19.26
C MET A 189 16.38 -7.26 20.73
N ASN A 190 16.61 -8.49 21.19
CA ASN A 190 17.12 -8.75 22.55
C ASN A 190 18.53 -8.16 22.76
N GLU A 191 19.38 -8.15 21.73
CA GLU A 191 20.72 -7.52 21.81
C GLU A 191 20.66 -6.00 22.01
N ILE A 192 19.66 -5.32 21.46
CA ILE A 192 19.52 -3.85 21.57
C ILE A 192 18.56 -3.42 22.67
N ALA A 193 17.83 -4.35 23.29
CA ALA A 193 16.94 -4.06 24.40
C ALA A 193 17.68 -3.30 25.53
N GLY A 194 17.08 -2.22 26.01
CA GLY A 194 17.68 -1.33 27.02
C GLY A 194 18.84 -0.44 26.52
N ARG A 195 19.33 -0.64 25.29
CA ARG A 195 20.44 0.15 24.72
C ARG A 195 19.94 1.42 24.03
N LYS A 196 20.75 2.48 24.09
CA LYS A 196 20.50 3.72 23.35
C LYS A 196 20.76 3.50 21.85
N ALA A 197 20.01 4.19 21.01
CA ALA A 197 20.25 4.22 19.57
C ALA A 197 21.63 4.83 19.26
N LEU A 198 22.25 4.37 18.18
CA LEU A 198 23.54 4.88 17.68
C LEU A 198 23.32 6.14 16.83
N VAL A 199 22.33 6.10 15.95
CA VAL A 199 21.89 7.25 15.16
C VAL A 199 20.75 7.95 15.90
N THR A 200 20.91 9.24 16.15
CA THR A 200 19.96 10.05 16.94
C THR A 200 19.42 11.27 16.18
N SER A 201 19.67 11.34 14.87
CA SER A 201 19.17 12.42 14.01
C SER A 201 17.66 12.54 14.11
N ARG A 202 17.18 13.78 14.28
CA ARG A 202 15.75 14.14 14.26
C ARG A 202 15.38 15.00 13.05
N ALA A 203 16.20 14.94 12.00
CA ALA A 203 15.89 15.60 10.74
C ALA A 203 14.52 15.11 10.22
N LYS A 204 13.85 15.97 9.44
CA LYS A 204 12.59 15.64 8.77
C LYS A 204 12.83 15.80 7.29
N VAL A 205 12.80 14.70 6.54
CA VAL A 205 12.93 14.68 5.08
C VAL A 205 11.57 14.96 4.48
N ASP A 206 11.50 15.89 3.54
CA ASP A 206 10.26 16.33 2.87
C ASP A 206 9.07 16.56 3.82
N PRO A 207 9.24 17.36 4.90
CA PRO A 207 8.13 17.64 5.79
C PRO A 207 7.10 18.50 5.07
N ILE A 208 5.82 18.26 5.35
CA ILE A 208 4.69 18.96 4.72
C ILE A 208 4.84 20.50 4.76
N SER A 209 5.42 21.03 5.84
CA SER A 209 5.67 22.46 6.05
C SER A 209 6.68 23.07 5.05
N ARG A 210 7.46 22.25 4.35
CA ARG A 210 8.44 22.68 3.33
C ARG A 210 8.03 22.32 1.90
N LEU A 211 6.92 21.59 1.74
CA LEU A 211 6.41 21.23 0.42
C LEU A 211 5.57 22.38 -0.13
N GLY A 212 6.10 23.06 -1.16
CA GLY A 212 5.41 24.17 -1.83
C GLY A 212 4.44 23.74 -2.93
N MET A 213 4.39 22.44 -3.24
CA MET A 213 3.53 21.87 -4.28
C MET A 213 2.06 21.93 -3.85
N THR A 214 1.17 22.19 -4.81
CA THR A 214 -0.28 22.14 -4.59
C THR A 214 -0.79 20.71 -4.51
N LEU A 215 -1.94 20.54 -3.85
CA LEU A 215 -2.63 19.25 -3.84
C LEU A 215 -3.07 18.82 -5.25
N GLU A 216 -3.44 19.77 -6.11
CA GLU A 216 -3.78 19.52 -7.51
C GLU A 216 -2.60 18.87 -8.26
N GLU A 217 -1.42 19.51 -8.22
CA GLU A 217 -0.20 18.99 -8.83
C GLU A 217 0.19 17.62 -8.23
N HIS A 218 -0.02 17.43 -6.92
CA HIS A 218 0.23 16.14 -6.26
C HIS A 218 -0.62 15.04 -6.85
N TYR A 219 -1.92 15.25 -6.90
CA TYR A 219 -2.82 14.24 -7.42
C TYR A 219 -2.64 14.05 -8.92
N GLU A 220 -2.28 15.08 -9.68
CA GLU A 220 -1.94 14.92 -11.09
C GLU A 220 -0.71 14.03 -11.28
N LYS A 221 0.40 14.30 -10.58
CA LYS A 221 1.60 13.46 -10.63
C LYS A 221 1.32 12.03 -10.15
N LYS A 222 0.54 11.89 -9.08
CA LYS A 222 0.16 10.58 -8.54
C LYS A 222 -0.67 9.79 -9.56
N ARG A 223 -1.64 10.43 -10.21
CA ARG A 223 -2.44 9.81 -11.30
C ARG A 223 -1.60 9.44 -12.51
N GLN A 224 -0.59 10.24 -12.87
CA GLN A 224 0.33 9.94 -13.97
C GLN A 224 1.23 8.75 -13.63
N ARG A 225 1.78 8.68 -12.39
CA ARG A 225 2.60 7.55 -11.91
C ARG A 225 1.85 6.22 -11.98
N PHE A 226 0.56 6.23 -11.67
CA PHE A 226 -0.27 5.02 -11.64
C PHE A 226 -1.10 4.79 -12.92
N GLY A 227 -0.95 5.62 -13.96
CA GLY A 227 -1.85 5.58 -15.12
C GLY A 227 -1.21 5.94 -16.47
N LEU A 228 -0.86 4.91 -17.24
CA LEU A 228 -1.00 4.89 -18.70
C LEU A 228 -1.58 3.52 -19.08
N ILE A 229 -2.89 3.46 -19.33
CA ILE A 229 -3.54 2.32 -19.97
C ILE A 229 -4.06 2.78 -21.32
N ASP A 230 -3.49 2.21 -22.36
CA ASP A 230 -3.79 2.49 -23.75
C ASP A 230 -5.23 2.07 -24.10
N LYS A 231 -5.91 2.87 -24.92
CA LYS A 231 -7.38 2.88 -25.08
C LYS A 231 -7.97 1.74 -25.93
N ALA A 232 -7.19 0.75 -26.36
CA ALA A 232 -7.50 0.08 -27.63
C ALA A 232 -8.05 -1.36 -27.59
N PHE A 233 -8.20 -2.05 -26.44
CA PHE A 233 -8.32 -3.52 -26.50
C PHE A 233 -9.58 -4.19 -25.90
N TYR A 234 -10.61 -3.47 -25.41
CA TYR A 234 -11.68 -4.13 -24.61
C TYR A 234 -12.98 -4.48 -25.34
N ASP A 235 -13.12 -4.06 -26.59
CA ASP A 235 -14.39 -4.14 -27.31
C ASP A 235 -14.86 -5.56 -27.62
N ALA A 236 -13.93 -6.45 -27.97
CA ALA A 236 -14.24 -7.83 -28.32
C ALA A 236 -14.65 -8.63 -27.08
N GLU A 237 -13.94 -8.43 -25.99
CA GLU A 237 -14.19 -9.04 -24.69
C GLU A 237 -15.51 -8.55 -24.10
N LEU A 238 -15.77 -7.24 -24.12
CA LEU A 238 -17.04 -6.68 -23.64
C LEU A 238 -18.24 -7.22 -24.42
N ARG A 239 -18.13 -7.44 -25.72
CA ARG A 239 -19.17 -8.08 -26.55
C ARG A 239 -19.35 -9.58 -26.28
N ARG A 240 -18.35 -10.25 -25.67
CA ARG A 240 -18.50 -11.64 -25.21
C ARG A 240 -19.25 -11.73 -23.88
N LEU A 241 -18.99 -10.78 -22.98
CA LEU A 241 -19.61 -10.70 -21.65
C LEU A 241 -21.02 -10.09 -21.68
N PHE A 242 -21.23 -9.09 -22.52
CA PHE A 242 -22.49 -8.36 -22.61
C PHE A 242 -23.03 -8.41 -24.04
N ARG A 243 -24.36 -8.41 -24.17
CA ARG A 243 -25.03 -8.54 -25.47
C ARG A 243 -25.32 -7.17 -26.10
N THR A 244 -25.34 -7.10 -27.42
CA THR A 244 -25.84 -5.94 -28.16
C THR A 244 -27.37 -5.83 -28.05
N ASP A 245 -27.89 -4.62 -28.22
CA ASP A 245 -29.26 -4.17 -27.92
C ASP A 245 -30.38 -4.81 -28.78
N ASP A 246 -30.09 -5.90 -29.51
CA ASP A 246 -31.04 -6.59 -30.39
C ASP A 246 -32.18 -7.29 -29.62
N ASP A 247 -31.99 -7.51 -28.31
CA ASP A 247 -33.00 -8.00 -27.36
C ASP A 247 -33.19 -6.99 -26.23
N LYS A 248 -34.43 -6.50 -26.03
CA LYS A 248 -34.80 -5.52 -24.99
C LYS A 248 -34.72 -6.04 -23.54
N GLY A 249 -34.09 -7.20 -23.32
CA GLY A 249 -33.89 -7.79 -21.99
C GLY A 249 -32.68 -7.20 -21.25
N GLY A 250 -32.70 -7.24 -19.92
CA GLY A 250 -31.54 -6.89 -19.09
C GLY A 250 -31.29 -5.39 -18.87
N VAL A 251 -30.39 -5.07 -17.94
CA VAL A 251 -30.02 -3.68 -17.60
C VAL A 251 -28.84 -3.21 -18.46
N PRO A 252 -28.65 -1.90 -18.71
CA PRO A 252 -27.45 -1.42 -19.39
C PRO A 252 -26.17 -1.94 -18.70
N ALA A 253 -25.22 -2.48 -19.48
CA ALA A 253 -23.99 -3.07 -18.94
C ALA A 253 -23.16 -2.05 -18.15
N ALA A 254 -23.13 -0.80 -18.61
CA ALA A 254 -22.53 0.32 -17.88
C ALA A 254 -23.17 0.52 -16.49
N ALA A 255 -24.49 0.33 -16.35
CA ALA A 255 -25.18 0.44 -15.06
C ALA A 255 -24.87 -0.75 -14.15
N PHE A 256 -24.82 -1.97 -14.71
CA PHE A 256 -24.39 -3.17 -13.98
C PHE A 256 -22.97 -3.01 -13.42
N LEU A 257 -22.00 -2.62 -14.26
CA LEU A 257 -20.60 -2.43 -13.85
C LEU A 257 -20.46 -1.33 -12.78
N ARG A 258 -21.21 -0.22 -12.90
CA ARG A 258 -21.25 0.83 -11.86
C ARG A 258 -21.75 0.28 -10.52
N ARG A 259 -22.82 -0.52 -10.53
CA ARG A 259 -23.37 -1.16 -9.33
C ARG A 259 -22.38 -2.11 -8.66
N LYS A 260 -21.64 -2.88 -9.46
CA LYS A 260 -20.66 -3.89 -8.97
C LYS A 260 -19.25 -3.34 -8.74
N ARG A 261 -18.98 -2.08 -9.10
CA ARG A 261 -17.65 -1.43 -9.09
C ARG A 261 -16.86 -1.64 -7.80
N VAL A 262 -17.48 -1.36 -6.65
CA VAL A 262 -16.80 -1.45 -5.34
C VAL A 262 -16.37 -2.89 -5.04
N GLN A 263 -17.24 -3.86 -5.32
CA GLN A 263 -16.96 -5.28 -5.09
C GLN A 263 -15.86 -5.78 -6.02
N LEU A 264 -15.99 -5.53 -7.33
CA LEU A 264 -14.99 -5.93 -8.35
C LEU A 264 -13.61 -5.37 -8.02
N ARG A 265 -13.52 -4.06 -7.76
CA ARG A 265 -12.26 -3.40 -7.38
C ARG A 265 -11.66 -4.00 -6.12
N SER A 266 -12.47 -4.20 -5.07
CA SER A 266 -11.97 -4.71 -3.79
C SER A 266 -11.43 -6.14 -3.88
N ILE A 267 -12.06 -7.00 -4.69
CA ILE A 267 -11.61 -8.38 -4.89
C ILE A 267 -10.31 -8.38 -5.69
N ILE A 268 -10.27 -7.63 -6.79
CA ILE A 268 -9.11 -7.63 -7.68
C ILE A 268 -7.90 -6.97 -7.04
N ALA A 269 -8.06 -5.86 -6.33
CA ALA A 269 -6.96 -5.21 -5.62
C ALA A 269 -6.30 -6.18 -4.64
N ARG A 270 -7.13 -6.95 -3.90
CA ARG A 270 -6.65 -7.97 -2.95
C ARG A 270 -5.84 -9.08 -3.61
N TRP A 271 -6.24 -9.53 -4.80
CA TRP A 271 -5.62 -10.70 -5.46
C TRP A 271 -4.48 -10.34 -6.41
N THR A 272 -4.57 -9.20 -7.09
CA THR A 272 -3.59 -8.77 -8.10
C THR A 272 -2.50 -7.87 -7.53
N GLY A 273 -2.85 -7.08 -6.50
CA GLY A 273 -1.98 -6.04 -5.99
C GLY A 273 -1.88 -4.78 -6.77
N GLU A 274 -2.69 -4.65 -7.81
CA GLU A 274 -2.79 -3.39 -8.49
C GLU A 274 -3.49 -2.37 -7.61
N TYR A 275 -3.00 -1.12 -7.69
CA TYR A 275 -3.58 -0.01 -6.95
C TYR A 275 -5.07 0.09 -7.31
N PRO A 276 -5.98 0.29 -6.33
CA PRO A 276 -7.41 0.37 -6.62
C PRO A 276 -7.73 1.42 -7.69
N TYR A 277 -6.96 2.51 -7.76
CA TYR A 277 -7.04 3.49 -8.84
C TYR A 277 -6.83 2.88 -10.23
N THR A 278 -5.77 2.09 -10.44
CA THR A 278 -5.47 1.42 -11.72
C THR A 278 -6.63 0.51 -12.13
N ILE A 279 -7.14 -0.29 -11.19
CA ILE A 279 -8.28 -1.18 -11.43
C ILE A 279 -9.55 -0.35 -11.75
N ASP A 280 -9.75 0.75 -11.03
CA ASP A 280 -10.88 1.66 -11.20
C ASP A 280 -10.83 2.40 -12.55
N GLN A 281 -9.63 2.70 -13.07
CA GLN A 281 -9.42 3.19 -14.43
C GLN A 281 -9.83 2.17 -15.48
N ILE A 282 -9.39 0.91 -15.36
CA ILE A 282 -9.80 -0.17 -16.28
C ILE A 282 -11.32 -0.36 -16.23
N LEU A 283 -11.90 -0.41 -15.02
CA LEU A 283 -13.36 -0.46 -14.82
C LEU A 283 -14.07 0.73 -15.48
N GLN A 284 -13.51 1.93 -15.38
CA GLN A 284 -14.08 3.13 -15.98
C GLN A 284 -14.07 3.03 -17.51
N GLN A 285 -12.95 2.59 -18.10
CA GLN A 285 -12.86 2.35 -19.53
C GLN A 285 -13.87 1.28 -19.98
N MET A 286 -14.00 0.17 -19.23
CA MET A 286 -15.02 -0.85 -19.50
C MET A 286 -16.45 -0.25 -19.50
N ILE A 287 -16.78 0.60 -18.52
CA ILE A 287 -18.09 1.28 -18.45
C ILE A 287 -18.31 2.20 -19.65
N GLU A 288 -17.29 3.00 -20.02
CA GLU A 288 -17.37 3.93 -21.16
C GLU A 288 -17.52 3.19 -22.48
N ARG A 289 -16.74 2.13 -22.70
CA ARG A 289 -16.87 1.27 -23.88
C ARG A 289 -18.19 0.52 -23.91
N SER A 290 -18.65 -0.05 -22.79
CA SER A 290 -19.98 -0.68 -22.71
C SER A 290 -21.12 0.29 -23.04
N LYS A 291 -20.99 1.56 -22.65
CA LYS A 291 -21.95 2.61 -23.03
C LYS A 291 -21.87 2.93 -24.52
N ALA A 292 -20.67 3.11 -25.07
CA ALA A 292 -20.46 3.45 -26.47
C ALA A 292 -20.87 2.32 -27.43
N LEU A 293 -20.79 1.08 -26.98
CA LEU A 293 -21.22 -0.12 -27.71
C LEU A 293 -22.68 -0.51 -27.44
N GLU A 294 -23.40 0.27 -26.63
CA GLU A 294 -24.80 0.04 -26.26
C GLU A 294 -25.07 -1.37 -25.73
N LEU A 295 -24.15 -1.88 -24.91
CA LEU A 295 -24.22 -3.25 -24.40
C LEU A 295 -25.18 -3.38 -23.21
N ARG A 296 -25.82 -4.55 -23.12
CA ARG A 296 -26.73 -4.94 -22.02
C ARG A 296 -26.23 -6.15 -21.24
N ALA A 297 -26.44 -6.09 -19.93
CA ALA A 297 -26.23 -7.17 -18.98
C ALA A 297 -27.50 -8.03 -18.89
N VAL A 298 -27.50 -9.14 -19.64
CA VAL A 298 -28.62 -10.08 -19.76
C VAL A 298 -28.22 -11.40 -19.10
N GLY A 299 -28.98 -11.84 -18.10
CA GLY A 299 -28.69 -13.06 -17.34
C GLY A 299 -28.71 -12.83 -15.83
N GLU A 300 -28.25 -13.82 -15.08
CA GLU A 300 -28.20 -13.76 -13.63
C GLU A 300 -27.06 -12.86 -13.13
N ASP A 301 -27.35 -12.07 -12.10
CA ASP A 301 -26.44 -11.06 -11.56
C ASP A 301 -25.13 -11.68 -11.01
N GLU A 302 -25.17 -12.91 -10.49
CA GLU A 302 -23.99 -13.63 -9.98
C GLU A 302 -23.09 -14.19 -11.09
N GLU A 303 -23.67 -14.67 -12.19
CA GLU A 303 -22.92 -15.19 -13.33
C GLU A 303 -22.19 -14.04 -14.04
N LEU A 304 -22.93 -12.98 -14.37
CA LEU A 304 -22.37 -11.76 -14.96
C LEU A 304 -21.29 -11.13 -14.06
N PHE A 305 -21.44 -11.22 -12.73
CA PHE A 305 -20.43 -10.73 -11.81
C PHE A 305 -19.16 -11.57 -11.88
N ARG A 306 -19.27 -12.90 -11.91
CA ARG A 306 -18.12 -13.81 -12.04
C ARG A 306 -17.38 -13.61 -13.36
N GLU A 307 -18.10 -13.45 -14.46
CA GLU A 307 -17.50 -13.20 -15.76
C GLU A 307 -16.84 -11.81 -15.84
N ALA A 308 -17.50 -10.77 -15.31
CA ALA A 308 -16.91 -9.43 -15.21
C ALA A 308 -15.65 -9.42 -14.31
N LEU A 309 -15.68 -10.15 -13.20
CA LEU A 309 -14.52 -10.35 -12.32
C LEU A 309 -13.39 -11.06 -13.06
N THR A 310 -13.69 -12.10 -13.82
CA THR A 310 -12.72 -12.87 -14.60
C THR A 310 -12.09 -12.00 -15.68
N MET A 311 -12.91 -11.30 -16.47
CA MET A 311 -12.43 -10.38 -17.50
C MET A 311 -11.56 -9.29 -16.88
N LEU A 312 -12.05 -8.59 -15.87
CA LEU A 312 -11.29 -7.51 -15.24
C LEU A 312 -9.99 -8.04 -14.61
N SER A 313 -9.98 -9.25 -14.05
CA SER A 313 -8.76 -9.89 -13.56
C SER A 313 -7.77 -10.18 -14.70
N VAL A 314 -8.25 -10.73 -15.82
CA VAL A 314 -7.44 -10.95 -17.04
C VAL A 314 -6.93 -9.63 -17.58
N GLN A 315 -7.72 -8.55 -17.58
CA GLN A 315 -7.30 -7.26 -18.13
C GLN A 315 -6.32 -6.52 -17.23
N VAL A 316 -6.55 -6.57 -15.91
CA VAL A 316 -5.61 -6.05 -14.91
C VAL A 316 -4.29 -6.80 -15.04
N THR A 317 -4.33 -8.14 -15.09
CA THR A 317 -3.12 -8.94 -15.30
C THR A 317 -2.51 -8.78 -16.70
N SER A 318 -3.29 -8.56 -17.76
CA SER A 318 -2.77 -8.41 -19.13
C SER A 318 -2.15 -7.06 -19.39
N ASN A 319 -2.69 -5.98 -18.82
CA ASN A 319 -2.02 -4.67 -18.77
C ASN A 319 -0.69 -4.77 -17.98
N VAL A 320 -0.71 -5.50 -16.87
CA VAL A 320 0.50 -5.84 -16.11
C VAL A 320 1.46 -6.74 -16.91
N LEU A 321 0.98 -7.56 -17.86
CA LEU A 321 1.80 -8.45 -18.69
C LEU A 321 2.33 -7.76 -19.97
N ALA A 322 1.60 -6.80 -20.53
CA ALA A 322 2.08 -5.89 -21.58
C ALA A 322 3.21 -4.98 -21.07
N GLY A 323 3.25 -4.73 -19.76
CA GLY A 323 4.40 -4.22 -18.98
C GLY A 323 5.06 -5.28 -18.05
N ARG A 324 4.99 -6.57 -18.43
CA ARG A 324 5.53 -7.78 -17.76
C ARG A 324 5.73 -7.74 -16.23
N ARG A 325 4.74 -8.20 -15.44
CA ARG A 325 4.85 -8.82 -14.09
C ARG A 325 5.76 -8.10 -13.09
N LYS A 326 5.46 -6.83 -12.87
CA LYS A 326 6.41 -5.93 -12.24
C LYS A 326 5.66 -4.98 -11.30
N ILE A 327 5.56 -5.32 -10.01
CA ILE A 327 4.98 -4.42 -8.99
C ILE A 327 6.00 -3.28 -8.78
N PRO A 328 5.66 -2.01 -9.08
CA PRO A 328 6.55 -0.89 -8.81
C PRO A 328 6.80 -0.75 -7.31
N ILE A 329 8.04 -0.43 -6.92
CA ILE A 329 8.36 -0.05 -5.54
C ILE A 329 7.94 1.39 -5.27
#